data_AF-A0A2E2HL87-F1
#
_entry.id   AF-A0A2E2HL87-F1
#
_cell.length_a   1.000
_cell.length_b   1.000
_cell.length_c   1.000
_cell.angle_alpha   90.00
_cell.angle_beta   90.00
_cell.angle_gamma   90.00
#
_symmetry.space_group_name_H-M   'P 1'
#
loop_
_entity.id
_entity.type
_entity.pdbx_description
1 polymer ?
#
loop_
_entity_poly.entity_id
_entity_poly.type
_entity_poly.pdbx_seq_one_letter_code
_entity_poly.pdbx_strand_id
1 'polypeptide(L)' 'MEIKPEDRDTRDSIKREIDRLEPLALLPNAPPSVKQNYRDAKEAMAILIKKLREEGVKI' A
#
# COMPACT_ATOMS: atom_id res chain seq x y z
N MET A 1 17.13 10.27 6.32
CA MET A 1 16.22 10.72 7.40
C MET A 1 15.42 9.52 7.90
N GLU A 2 14.97 9.56 9.15
CA GLU A 2 13.98 8.60 9.66
C GLU A 2 12.60 8.93 9.07
N ILE A 3 11.74 7.92 8.92
CA ILE A 3 10.36 8.11 8.46
C ILE A 3 9.58 8.91 9.51
N LYS A 4 8.81 9.92 9.08
CA LYS A 4 7.95 10.66 10.00
C LYS A 4 6.86 9.72 10.57
N PRO A 5 6.42 9.91 11.82
CA PRO A 5 5.36 9.09 12.41
C PRO A 5 4.10 9.01 11.53
N GLU A 6 3.69 10.13 10.93
CA GLU A 6 2.51 10.21 10.05
C GLU A 6 2.65 9.35 8.79
N ASP A 7 3.82 9.38 8.15
CA ASP A 7 4.10 8.55 6.97
C ASP A 7 4.19 7.07 7.33
N ARG A 8 4.71 6.76 8.52
CA ARG A 8 4.76 5.40 9.06
C ARG A 8 3.36 4.85 9.29
N ASP A 9 2.48 5.63 9.92
CA ASP A 9 1.09 5.23 10.18
C ASP A 9 0.32 5.04 8.86
N THR A 10 0.55 5.94 7.90
CA THR A 10 -0.03 5.83 6.56
C THR A 10 0.45 4.56 5.84
N ARG A 11 1.76 4.29 5.86
CA ARG A 11 2.34 3.05 5.30
C ARG A 11 1.72 1.83 5.96
N ASP A 12 1.65 1.79 7.29
CA ASP A 12 1.17 0.62 8.03
C ASP A 12 -0.34 0.41 7.84
N SER A 13 -1.10 1.49 7.60
CA SER A 13 -2.51 1.42 7.21
C SER A 13 -2.68 0.81 5.82
N ILE A 14 -1.96 1.34 4.81
CA ILE A 14 -2.03 0.82 3.44
C ILE A 14 -1.54 -0.63 3.38
N LYS A 15 -0.47 -0.97 4.11
CA LYS A 15 0.04 -2.34 4.19
C LYS A 15 -1.02 -3.30 4.74
N ARG A 16 -1.70 -2.93 5.82
CA ARG A 16 -2.79 -3.74 6.39
C ARG A 16 -3.91 -3.96 5.39
N GLU A 17 -4.26 -2.95 4.60
CA GLU A 17 -5.29 -3.08 3.56
C GLU A 17 -4.83 -4.01 2.42
N ILE A 18 -3.58 -3.89 1.96
CA ILE A 18 -3.00 -4.82 0.98
C ILE A 18 -3.02 -6.25 1.52
N ASP A 19 -2.55 -6.48 2.74
CA ASP A 19 -2.51 -7.81 3.36
C ASP A 19 -3.92 -8.42 3.51
N ARG A 20 -4.93 -7.58 3.78
CA ARG A 20 -6.35 -7.97 3.85
C ARG A 20 -6.93 -8.34 2.49
N LEU A 21 -6.61 -7.57 1.46
CA LEU A 21 -7.17 -7.73 0.12
C LEU A 21 -6.44 -8.78 -0.71
N GLU A 22 -5.13 -8.98 -0.51
CA GLU A 22 -4.29 -9.90 -1.28
C GLU A 22 -4.87 -11.32 -1.39
N PRO A 23 -5.22 -12.02 -0.29
CA PRO A 23 -5.75 -13.38 -0.40
C PRO A 23 -7.09 -13.44 -1.14
N LEU A 24 -7.86 -12.34 -1.12
CA LEU A 24 -9.17 -12.27 -1.79
C LEU A 24 -9.01 -11.92 -3.27
N ALA A 25 -8.13 -10.97 -3.60
CA ALA A 25 -7.92 -10.46 -4.94
C ALA A 25 -7.22 -11.46 -5.87
N LEU A 26 -6.38 -12.33 -5.31
CA LEU A 26 -5.65 -13.36 -6.05
C LEU A 26 -6.51 -14.58 -6.40
N LEU A 27 -7.73 -14.68 -5.87
CA LEU A 27 -8.66 -15.73 -6.27
C LEU A 27 -9.08 -15.53 -7.75
N PRO A 28 -9.16 -16.61 -8.56
CA PRO A 28 -9.53 -16.50 -9.98
C PRO A 28 -10.86 -15.74 -10.17
N ASN A 29 -11.81 -16.05 -9.30
CA ASN A 29 -13.20 -15.61 -9.25
C ASN A 29 -13.43 -14.47 -8.23
N ALA A 30 -12.38 -13.75 -7.82
CA ALA A 30 -12.55 -12.57 -6.97
C ALA A 30 -13.41 -11.50 -7.68
N PRO A 31 -14.30 -10.80 -6.95
CA PRO A 31 -15.07 -9.70 -7.50
C PRO A 31 -14.16 -8.63 -8.14
N PRO A 32 -14.54 -8.02 -9.28
CA PRO A 32 -13.75 -6.96 -9.92
C PRO A 32 -13.40 -5.80 -8.97
N SER A 33 -14.31 -5.44 -8.07
CA SER A 33 -14.09 -4.41 -7.05
C SER A 33 -12.96 -4.78 -6.08
N VAL A 34 -12.86 -6.05 -5.66
CA VAL A 34 -11.79 -6.51 -4.77
C VAL A 34 -10.44 -6.45 -5.49
N LYS A 35 -10.39 -6.87 -6.76
CA LYS A 35 -9.18 -6.77 -7.59
C LYS A 35 -8.75 -5.32 -7.80
N GLN A 36 -9.72 -4.44 -8.05
CA GLN A 36 -9.46 -3.01 -8.21
C GLN A 36 -8.94 -2.39 -6.91
N ASN A 37 -9.62 -2.60 -5.79
CA ASN A 37 -9.20 -2.07 -4.49
C ASN A 37 -7.79 -2.54 -4.11
N TYR A 38 -7.44 -3.80 -4.40
CA TYR A 38 -6.09 -4.32 -4.16
C TYR A 38 -5.04 -3.62 -5.02
N ARG A 39 -5.36 -3.37 -6.29
CA ARG A 39 -4.49 -2.63 -7.21
C ARG A 39 -4.28 -1.20 -6.73
N ASP A 40 -5.36 -0.51 -6.34
CA ASP A 40 -5.33 0.86 -5.85
C ASP A 40 -4.50 0.97 -4.56
N ALA A 41 -4.66 0.01 -3.63
CA ALA A 41 -3.86 -0.04 -2.42
C ALA A 41 -2.36 -0.24 -2.72
N LYS A 42 -2.01 -1.10 -3.68
CA LYS A 42 -0.62 -1.28 -4.13
C LYS A 42 -0.05 -0.01 -4.78
N GLU A 43 -0.85 0.68 -5.58
CA GLU A 43 -0.44 1.94 -6.21
C GLU A 43 -0.23 3.05 -5.16
N ALA A 44 -1.13 3.18 -4.19
CA ALA A 44 -0.98 4.11 -3.07
C ALA A 44 0.32 3.85 -2.27
N MET A 45 0.63 2.58 -1.99
CA MET A 45 1.90 2.21 -1.34
C MET A 45 3.11 2.60 -2.19
N ALA A 46 3.06 2.35 -3.50
CA ALA A 46 4.16 2.69 -4.41
C ALA A 46 4.40 4.21 -4.48
N ILE A 47 3.32 5.01 -4.51
CA ILE A 47 3.39 6.47 -4.47
C ILE A 47 4.01 6.95 -3.15
N LEU A 48 3.58 6.39 -2.02
CA LEU A 48 4.14 6.74 -0.71
C LEU A 48 5.65 6.42 -0.63
N ILE A 49 6.05 5.22 -1.05
CA ILE A 49 7.46 4.81 -1.08
C ILE A 49 8.29 5.73 -1.99
N LYS A 50 7.73 6.13 -3.14
CA LYS A 50 8.39 7.07 -4.06
C LYS A 50 8.62 8.43 -3.39
N LYS A 51 7.59 9.01 -2.76
CA LYS A 51 7.70 10.28 -2.03
C LYS A 51 8.74 10.21 -0.91
N LEU A 52 8.69 9.16 -0.10
CA LEU A 52 9.65 8.96 0.99
C LEU A 52 11.10 8.86 0.47
N ARG A 53 11.31 8.20 -0.67
CA ARG A 53 12.62 8.15 -1.32
C ARG A 53 13.08 9.51 -1.83
N GLU A 54 12.18 10.31 -2.41
CA GLU A 54 12.46 11.69 -2.85
C GLU A 54 12.81 12.61 -1.66
N GLU A 55 12.21 12.38 -0.49
CA GLU A 55 12.54 13.05 0.77
C GLU A 55 13.85 12.55 1.41
N GLY A 56 14.55 11.58 0.81
CA GLY A 56 15.79 11.02 1.35
C GLY A 56 15.58 10.15 2.60
N VAL A 57 14.37 9.63 2.80
CA VAL A 57 14.06 8.62 3.81
C VAL A 57 14.61 7.27 3.33
N LYS A 58 15.40 6.60 4.18
CA LYS A 58 15.80 5.21 3.93
C LYS A 58 14.65 4.32 4.44
N ILE A 59 13.98 3.63 3.52
CA ILE A 59 12.80 2.79 3.76
C ILE A 59 13.24 1.33 3.89
#